data_AF-A0A369RP07-F1
#
_entry.id   AF-A0A369RP07-F1
#
_cell.length_a   1.000
_cell.length_b   1.000
_cell.length_c   1.000
_cell.angle_alpha   90.00
_cell.angle_beta   90.00
_cell.angle_gamma   90.00
#
_symmetry.space_group_name_H-M   'P 1'
#
loop_
_entity.id
_entity.type
_entity.pdbx_description
1 polymer ?
#
loop_
_entity_poly.entity_id
_entity_poly.type
_entity_poly.pdbx_seq_one_letter_code
_entity_poly.pdbx_strand_id
1 'polypeptide(L)'
;LIKVFHTMVLSKYITDIIDKEYPQILSDVPLVDIVFDLRSIGLISDDEVEKLKDGCQSNKERIFHFIKILKSRSNDNYFQFCCILKDSQVTNIQNLGRKLEIEANASRNEREHSRNPNQAANYQHQPKEKNPILRPFRTIMSKLFGMKASSYTSSLPIEIPLRQLPLTPKSHYVIRKDIVGQICTQLQKIDKSNGKILIHGMAGSGKTTTVCQSVRQATADMGLFKSNGCYWMKIGKFASLIDDISSISK
;
A
#
# COMPACT_ATOMS: atom_id res chain seq x y z
N LEU A 1 9.63 2.16 19.39
CA LEU A 1 9.21 1.24 18.31
C LEU A 1 8.39 2.04 17.29
N ILE A 2 8.93 2.35 16.11
CA ILE A 2 8.14 2.97 15.04
C ILE A 2 7.65 1.82 14.15
N LYS A 3 6.40 1.42 14.32
CA LYS A 3 5.72 0.60 13.32
C LYS A 3 5.24 1.56 12.24
N VAL A 4 5.90 1.57 11.09
CA VAL A 4 5.29 2.08 9.87
C VAL A 4 4.17 1.07 9.56
N PHE A 5 2.96 1.38 10.00
CA PHE A 5 1.80 0.66 9.52
C PHE A 5 1.59 1.11 8.09
N HIS A 6 2.01 0.29 7.14
CA HIS A 6 1.31 0.27 5.88
C HIS A 6 -0.11 -0.21 6.21
N THR A 7 -1.00 0.71 6.58
CA THR A 7 -2.43 0.42 6.49
C THR A 7 -2.68 0.25 5.01
N MET A 8 -2.62 -1.02 4.58
CA MET A 8 -3.13 -1.53 3.33
C MET A 8 -4.63 -1.24 3.32
N VAL A 9 -5.02 0.03 3.16
CA VAL A 9 -6.42 0.43 3.05
C VAL A 9 -6.82 0.23 1.62
N LEU A 10 -7.98 -0.38 1.43
CA LEU A 10 -8.51 -0.69 0.13
C LEU A 10 -8.65 0.60 -0.69
N SER A 11 -8.11 0.58 -1.90
CA SER A 11 -8.16 1.76 -2.77
C SER A 11 -9.60 2.13 -3.12
N LYS A 12 -9.86 3.43 -3.28
CA LYS A 12 -11.21 3.96 -3.51
C LYS A 12 -11.97 3.26 -4.64
N TYR A 13 -11.29 2.95 -5.76
CA TYR A 13 -11.95 2.28 -6.89
C TYR A 13 -12.44 0.88 -6.56
N ILE A 14 -11.66 0.12 -5.78
CA ILE A 14 -12.09 -1.21 -5.37
C ILE A 14 -13.24 -1.10 -4.37
N THR A 15 -13.18 -0.13 -3.46
CA THR A 15 -14.29 0.17 -2.55
C THR A 15 -15.57 0.47 -3.33
N ASP A 16 -15.49 1.32 -4.37
CA ASP A 16 -16.62 1.66 -5.23
C ASP A 16 -17.20 0.41 -5.94
N ILE A 17 -16.34 -0.50 -6.42
CA ILE A 17 -16.76 -1.78 -7.03
C ILE A 17 -17.44 -2.69 -6.01
N ILE A 18 -16.87 -2.82 -4.81
CA ILE A 18 -17.48 -3.61 -3.74
C ILE A 18 -18.86 -3.07 -3.39
N ASP A 19 -19.01 -1.74 -3.30
CA ASP A 19 -20.29 -1.12 -2.98
C ASP A 19 -21.33 -1.32 -4.09
N LYS A 20 -20.90 -1.21 -5.35
CA LYS A 20 -21.74 -1.48 -6.52
C LYS A 20 -22.22 -2.94 -6.58
N GLU A 21 -21.32 -3.88 -6.33
CA GLU A 21 -21.57 -5.33 -6.47
C GLU A 21 -22.01 -5.99 -5.16
N TYR A 22 -22.15 -5.21 -4.08
CA TYR A 22 -22.59 -5.67 -2.77
C TYR A 22 -23.87 -6.52 -2.81
N PRO A 23 -24.92 -6.18 -3.59
CA PRO A 23 -26.12 -7.01 -3.66
C PRO A 23 -25.86 -8.43 -4.18
N GLN A 24 -24.97 -8.58 -5.18
CA GLN A 24 -24.61 -9.89 -5.73
C GLN A 24 -23.72 -10.68 -4.77
N ILE A 25 -22.79 -10.00 -4.09
CA ILE A 25 -21.97 -10.62 -3.03
C ILE A 25 -22.87 -11.14 -1.91
N LEU A 26 -23.90 -10.38 -1.54
CA LEU A 26 -24.85 -10.73 -0.48
C LEU A 26 -25.72 -11.94 -0.83
N SER A 27 -26.12 -12.08 -2.10
CA SER A 27 -26.97 -13.19 -2.56
C SER A 27 -26.18 -14.46 -2.85
N ASP A 28 -25.02 -14.33 -3.49
CA ASP A 28 -24.38 -15.46 -4.16
C ASP A 28 -23.27 -16.09 -3.32
N VAL A 29 -22.66 -15.37 -2.38
CA VAL A 29 -21.48 -15.86 -1.63
C VAL A 29 -21.91 -16.52 -0.31
N PRO A 30 -21.79 -17.85 -0.16
CA PRO A 30 -21.99 -18.53 1.11
C PRO A 30 -20.71 -18.40 1.94
N LEU A 31 -20.62 -17.34 2.76
CA LEU A 31 -19.37 -17.00 3.44
C LEU A 31 -18.89 -18.12 4.39
N VAL A 32 -19.82 -18.89 4.96
CA VAL A 32 -19.50 -20.03 5.84
C VAL A 32 -18.64 -21.07 5.14
N ASP A 33 -18.90 -21.32 3.86
CA ASP A 33 -18.25 -22.39 3.08
C ASP A 33 -16.83 -22.00 2.70
N ILE A 34 -16.58 -20.71 2.47
CA ILE A 34 -15.27 -20.19 2.04
C ILE A 34 -14.44 -19.58 3.19
N VAL A 35 -14.95 -19.56 4.42
CA VAL A 35 -14.29 -18.89 5.56
C VAL A 35 -12.91 -19.48 5.87
N PHE A 36 -12.77 -20.80 5.72
CA PHE A 36 -11.49 -21.45 5.95
C PHE A 36 -10.48 -21.18 4.83
N ASP A 37 -10.95 -21.01 3.60
CA ASP A 37 -10.10 -20.61 2.48
C ASP A 37 -9.62 -19.16 2.68
N LEU A 38 -10.51 -18.27 3.12
CA LEU A 38 -10.16 -16.89 3.46
C LEU A 38 -9.11 -16.81 4.59
N ARG A 39 -9.19 -17.73 5.56
CA ARG A 39 -8.20 -17.85 6.64
C ARG A 39 -6.87 -18.40 6.12
N SER A 40 -6.91 -19.43 5.27
CA SER A 40 -5.69 -20.10 4.79
C SER A 40 -4.79 -19.16 3.98
N ILE A 41 -5.37 -18.23 3.24
CA ILE A 41 -4.64 -17.17 2.52
C ILE A 41 -4.23 -15.98 3.39
N GLY A 42 -4.66 -15.94 4.67
CA GLY A 42 -4.37 -14.86 5.61
C GLY A 42 -5.18 -13.58 5.41
N LEU A 43 -6.30 -13.64 4.68
CA LEU A 43 -7.18 -12.49 4.45
C LEU A 43 -7.96 -12.13 5.73
N ILE A 44 -8.39 -13.16 6.46
CA ILE A 44 -8.99 -13.06 7.80
C ILE A 44 -8.16 -13.81 8.84
N SER A 45 -8.17 -13.31 10.07
CA SER A 45 -7.51 -13.89 11.25
C SER A 45 -8.41 -14.88 11.99
N ASP A 46 -7.82 -15.66 12.90
CA ASP A 46 -8.54 -16.65 13.73
C ASP A 46 -9.68 -15.99 14.53
N ASP A 47 -9.39 -14.84 15.17
CA ASP A 47 -10.38 -14.06 15.91
C ASP A 47 -11.52 -13.54 15.01
N GLU A 48 -11.24 -13.22 13.74
CA GLU A 48 -12.24 -12.77 12.78
C GLU A 48 -13.08 -13.95 12.26
N VAL A 49 -12.49 -15.14 12.12
CA VAL A 49 -13.21 -16.38 11.78
C VAL A 49 -14.23 -16.72 12.87
N GLU A 50 -13.84 -16.66 14.13
CA GLU A 50 -14.73 -16.92 15.27
C GLU A 50 -15.92 -15.93 15.26
N LYS A 51 -15.65 -14.64 15.07
CA LYS A 51 -16.70 -13.61 14.96
C LYS A 51 -17.63 -13.83 13.77
N LEU A 52 -17.11 -14.26 12.63
CA LEU A 52 -17.92 -14.54 11.43
C LEU A 52 -18.70 -15.84 11.54
N LYS A 53 -18.20 -16.86 12.25
CA LYS A 53 -18.92 -18.13 12.44
C LYS A 53 -19.96 -18.04 13.53
N ASP A 54 -19.53 -17.67 14.72
CA ASP A 54 -20.32 -17.78 15.95
C ASP A 54 -21.02 -16.47 16.31
N GLY A 55 -20.44 -15.34 15.90
CA GLY A 55 -20.99 -14.01 16.17
C GLY A 55 -22.09 -13.55 15.21
N CYS A 56 -22.39 -14.29 14.14
CA CYS A 56 -23.36 -13.90 13.12
C CYS A 56 -24.48 -14.94 12.98
N GLN A 57 -25.73 -14.49 12.95
CA GLN A 57 -26.91 -15.37 12.87
C GLN A 57 -27.24 -15.77 11.43
N SER A 58 -26.94 -14.92 10.45
CA SER A 58 -27.29 -15.13 9.04
C SER A 58 -26.12 -14.92 8.09
N ASN A 59 -26.16 -15.52 6.90
CA ASN A 59 -25.16 -15.26 5.86
C ASN A 59 -25.09 -13.77 5.49
N LYS A 60 -26.23 -13.06 5.52
CA LYS A 60 -26.29 -11.62 5.24
C LYS A 60 -25.47 -10.80 6.23
N GLU A 61 -25.61 -11.12 7.51
CA GLU A 61 -24.84 -10.48 8.60
C GLU A 61 -23.34 -10.82 8.47
N ARG A 62 -23.02 -12.07 8.17
CA ARG A 62 -21.64 -12.51 7.90
C ARG A 62 -21.00 -11.71 6.77
N ILE A 63 -21.70 -11.57 5.64
CA ILE A 63 -21.21 -10.80 4.49
C ILE A 63 -21.02 -9.33 4.86
N PHE A 64 -21.96 -8.73 5.59
CA PHE A 64 -21.82 -7.34 6.06
C PHE A 64 -20.55 -7.14 6.90
N HIS A 65 -20.29 -8.03 7.86
CA HIS A 65 -19.07 -7.97 8.67
C HIS A 65 -17.81 -8.27 7.86
N PHE A 66 -17.87 -9.24 6.95
CA PHE A 66 -16.77 -9.56 6.05
C PHE A 66 -16.39 -8.40 5.15
N ILE A 67 -17.35 -7.68 4.56
CA ILE A 67 -17.07 -6.50 3.74
C ILE A 67 -16.39 -5.39 4.54
N LYS A 68 -16.74 -5.20 5.82
CA LYS A 68 -16.01 -4.28 6.70
C LYS A 68 -14.56 -4.70 6.88
N ILE A 69 -14.31 -6.01 7.08
CA ILE A 69 -12.95 -6.55 7.16
C ILE A 69 -12.23 -6.31 5.84
N LEU A 70 -12.81 -6.70 4.70
CA LEU A 70 -12.21 -6.58 3.37
C LEU A 70 -11.85 -5.13 3.02
N LYS A 71 -12.70 -4.15 3.35
CA LYS A 71 -12.40 -2.71 3.15
C LYS A 71 -11.24 -2.20 4.00
N SER A 72 -10.89 -2.89 5.08
CA SER A 72 -9.71 -2.59 5.91
C SER A 72 -8.40 -3.26 5.41
N ARG A 73 -8.48 -4.04 4.33
CA ARG A 73 -7.39 -4.83 3.74
C ARG A 73 -6.88 -4.23 2.42
N SER A 74 -5.74 -4.72 1.91
CA SER A 74 -5.15 -4.27 0.64
C SER A 74 -5.97 -4.65 -0.58
N ASN A 75 -5.64 -3.98 -1.68
CA ASN A 75 -6.00 -4.43 -3.02
C ASN A 75 -5.57 -5.89 -3.28
N ASP A 76 -4.39 -6.32 -2.83
CA ASP A 76 -3.93 -7.71 -3.02
C ASP A 76 -4.89 -8.70 -2.34
N ASN A 77 -5.32 -8.40 -1.12
CA ASN A 77 -6.32 -9.21 -0.42
C ASN A 77 -7.66 -9.24 -1.16
N TYR A 78 -8.07 -8.13 -1.78
CA TYR A 78 -9.25 -8.12 -2.65
C TYR A 78 -9.08 -9.03 -3.87
N PHE A 79 -7.92 -9.01 -4.54
CA PHE A 79 -7.67 -9.91 -5.67
C PHE A 79 -7.59 -11.38 -5.22
N GLN A 80 -7.04 -11.67 -4.04
CA GLN A 80 -7.07 -13.01 -3.46
C GLN A 80 -8.50 -13.48 -3.16
N PHE A 81 -9.37 -12.59 -2.65
CA PHE A 81 -10.79 -12.89 -2.51
C PHE A 81 -11.42 -13.23 -3.87
N CYS A 82 -11.12 -12.46 -4.92
CA CYS A 82 -11.59 -12.78 -6.27
C CYS A 82 -11.09 -14.17 -6.74
N CYS A 83 -9.86 -14.55 -6.43
CA CYS A 83 -9.34 -15.89 -6.73
C CYS A 83 -10.14 -17.00 -6.03
N ILE A 84 -10.41 -16.85 -4.73
CA ILE A 84 -11.25 -17.82 -3.99
C ILE A 84 -12.63 -17.99 -4.66
N LEU A 85 -13.26 -16.88 -5.08
CA LEU A 85 -14.55 -16.96 -5.77
C LEU A 85 -14.43 -17.68 -7.12
N LYS A 86 -13.37 -17.40 -7.91
CA LYS A 86 -13.13 -18.04 -9.22
C LYS A 86 -12.88 -19.55 -9.10
N ASP A 87 -12.28 -19.99 -8.00
CA ASP A 87 -11.97 -21.39 -7.74
C ASP A 87 -13.18 -22.17 -7.19
N SER A 88 -14.30 -21.49 -6.94
CA SER A 88 -15.55 -22.13 -6.54
C SER A 88 -16.09 -23.06 -7.62
N GLN A 89 -16.63 -24.21 -7.18
CA GLN A 89 -17.35 -25.14 -8.05
C GLN A 89 -18.74 -24.63 -8.48
N VAL A 90 -19.22 -23.55 -7.86
CA VAL A 90 -20.54 -22.95 -8.16
C VAL A 90 -20.37 -21.88 -9.24
N THR A 91 -21.05 -22.07 -10.38
CA THR A 91 -20.91 -21.20 -11.57
C THR A 91 -21.21 -19.73 -11.28
N ASN A 92 -22.24 -19.43 -10.48
CA ASN A 92 -22.59 -18.04 -10.15
C ASN A 92 -21.48 -17.35 -9.33
N ILE A 93 -20.91 -18.06 -8.35
CA ILE A 93 -19.81 -17.56 -7.52
C ILE A 93 -18.56 -17.34 -8.37
N GLN A 94 -18.25 -18.30 -9.24
CA GLN A 94 -17.12 -18.19 -10.17
C GLN A 94 -17.28 -16.99 -11.11
N ASN A 95 -18.47 -16.79 -11.67
CA ASN A 95 -18.77 -15.65 -12.54
C ASN A 95 -18.67 -14.32 -11.78
N LEU A 96 -19.14 -14.27 -10.53
CA LEU A 96 -18.99 -13.10 -9.67
C LEU A 96 -17.50 -12.79 -9.42
N GLY A 97 -16.69 -13.81 -9.13
CA GLY A 97 -15.24 -13.66 -8.98
C GLY A 97 -14.55 -13.05 -10.20
N ARG A 98 -14.89 -13.55 -11.41
CA ARG A 98 -14.39 -13.00 -12.68
C ARG A 98 -14.86 -11.57 -12.90
N LYS A 99 -16.14 -11.28 -12.65
CA LYS A 99 -16.74 -9.96 -12.84
C LYS A 99 -16.04 -8.90 -11.98
N LEU A 100 -15.85 -9.19 -10.69
CA LEU A 100 -15.17 -8.31 -9.74
C LEU A 100 -13.73 -7.99 -10.19
N GLU A 101 -12.98 -9.01 -10.60
CA GLU A 101 -11.60 -8.84 -11.08
C GLU A 101 -11.51 -8.04 -12.39
N ILE A 102 -12.39 -8.32 -13.36
CA ILE A 102 -12.44 -7.59 -14.64
C ILE A 102 -12.73 -6.11 -14.39
N GLU A 103 -13.74 -5.80 -13.57
CA GLU A 103 -14.12 -4.42 -13.29
C GLU A 103 -13.00 -3.65 -12.56
N ALA A 104 -12.29 -4.32 -11.64
CA ALA A 104 -11.15 -3.74 -10.95
C ALA A 104 -9.98 -3.45 -11.91
N ASN A 105 -9.69 -4.37 -12.84
CA ASN A 105 -8.64 -4.18 -13.84
C ASN A 105 -9.00 -3.10 -14.88
N ALA A 106 -10.26 -3.03 -15.31
CA ALA A 106 -10.74 -1.98 -16.20
C ALA A 106 -10.62 -0.59 -15.55
N SER A 107 -11.10 -0.45 -14.31
CA SER A 107 -11.03 0.79 -13.52
C SER A 107 -9.59 1.24 -13.25
N ARG A 108 -8.66 0.29 -13.16
CA ARG A 108 -7.23 0.57 -13.02
C ARG A 108 -6.64 1.13 -14.32
N ASN A 109 -6.97 0.52 -15.46
CA ASN A 109 -6.46 0.93 -16.77
C ASN A 109 -7.00 2.30 -17.21
N GLU A 110 -8.27 2.61 -16.95
CA GLU A 110 -8.86 3.92 -17.29
C GLU A 110 -8.19 5.08 -16.53
N ARG A 111 -7.74 4.84 -15.29
CA ARG A 111 -7.01 5.82 -14.48
C ARG A 111 -5.55 5.98 -14.91
N GLU A 112 -4.96 4.96 -15.50
CA GLU A 112 -3.64 5.03 -16.12
C GLU A 112 -3.70 5.77 -17.47
N HIS A 113 -4.75 5.56 -18.27
CA HIS A 113 -4.96 6.27 -19.55
C HIS A 113 -5.40 7.73 -19.36
N SER A 114 -6.18 8.05 -18.33
CA SER A 114 -6.53 9.45 -17.98
C SER A 114 -5.35 10.26 -17.43
N ARG A 115 -4.21 9.63 -17.13
CA ARG A 115 -2.95 10.29 -16.76
C ARG A 115 -2.02 10.54 -17.96
N ASN A 116 -2.45 10.21 -19.17
CA ASN A 116 -1.64 10.34 -20.37
C ASN A 116 -2.43 11.05 -21.49
N PRO A 117 -2.57 12.38 -21.47
CA PRO A 117 -3.13 13.09 -22.61
C PRO A 117 -2.03 13.25 -23.65
N ASN A 118 -1.71 12.18 -24.39
CA ASN A 118 -0.95 12.23 -25.65
C ASN A 118 -0.94 10.84 -26.29
N GLN A 119 -2.06 10.44 -26.89
CA GLN A 119 -2.07 9.49 -28.02
C GLN A 119 -3.44 9.45 -28.68
N ALA A 120 -3.72 10.47 -29.49
CA ALA A 120 -4.71 10.39 -30.56
C ALA A 120 -4.40 11.45 -31.62
N ALA A 121 -3.33 11.22 -32.38
CA ALA A 121 -3.21 11.70 -33.76
C ALA A 121 -1.95 11.10 -34.38
N ASN A 122 -2.07 9.94 -35.04
CA ASN A 122 -1.38 9.78 -36.32
C ASN A 122 -1.98 8.66 -37.18
N TYR A 123 -2.68 9.05 -38.24
CA TYR A 123 -2.64 8.35 -39.51
C TYR A 123 -2.32 9.40 -40.57
N GLN A 124 -1.06 9.50 -40.99
CA GLN A 124 -0.60 9.15 -42.34
C GLN A 124 0.81 9.74 -42.64
N HIS A 125 1.52 8.98 -43.48
CA HIS A 125 2.74 9.30 -44.24
C HIS A 125 4.14 9.08 -43.60
N GLN A 126 4.78 8.02 -44.09
CA GLN A 126 6.23 7.88 -44.35
C GLN A 126 6.57 8.37 -45.78
N PRO A 127 7.85 8.48 -46.26
CA PRO A 127 9.13 7.96 -45.72
C PRO A 127 10.39 8.89 -45.84
N LYS A 128 11.54 8.37 -45.33
CA LYS A 128 12.98 8.56 -45.71
C LYS A 128 13.87 9.09 -44.57
N GLU A 129 15.11 8.70 -44.33
CA GLU A 129 15.99 7.56 -44.68
C GLU A 129 17.30 7.75 -43.83
N LYS A 130 18.02 6.66 -43.54
CA LYS A 130 19.46 6.52 -43.15
C LYS A 130 19.82 6.15 -41.68
N ASN A 131 20.13 4.85 -41.55
CA ASN A 131 20.95 4.16 -40.54
C ASN A 131 22.44 4.60 -40.64
N PRO A 132 23.36 4.43 -39.64
CA PRO A 132 23.62 3.12 -39.02
C PRO A 132 24.16 3.04 -37.56
N ILE A 133 23.79 1.92 -36.90
CA ILE A 133 24.66 0.95 -36.21
C ILE A 133 25.22 1.21 -34.77
N LEU A 134 24.97 0.19 -33.94
CA LEU A 134 25.63 -0.30 -32.71
C LEU A 134 25.47 0.45 -31.36
N ARG A 135 24.70 -0.21 -30.47
CA ARG A 135 24.92 -0.33 -29.00
C ARG A 135 26.38 -0.79 -28.70
N PRO A 136 26.95 -0.65 -27.48
CA PRO A 136 26.25 -0.87 -26.21
C PRO A 136 26.71 -0.08 -24.95
N PHE A 137 25.82 -0.17 -23.95
CA PHE A 137 26.04 -0.28 -22.51
C PHE A 137 27.38 0.16 -21.90
N ARG A 138 27.17 0.79 -20.73
CA ARG A 138 28.08 0.92 -19.59
C ARG A 138 29.13 2.01 -19.74
N THR A 139 29.48 2.83 -18.75
CA THR A 139 29.17 2.92 -17.32
C THR A 139 30.02 4.09 -16.83
N ILE A 140 29.88 4.38 -15.54
CA ILE A 140 30.90 5.02 -14.71
C ILE A 140 30.92 6.54 -14.84
N MET A 141 30.11 7.13 -13.96
CA MET A 141 30.71 7.99 -12.93
C MET A 141 31.35 9.26 -13.47
N SER A 142 30.51 10.07 -14.11
CA SER A 142 30.50 11.53 -13.88
C SER A 142 29.77 11.89 -12.56
N LYS A 143 29.81 11.04 -11.52
CA LYS A 143 30.62 11.42 -10.34
C LYS A 143 31.71 12.45 -10.74
N LEU A 144 31.91 13.53 -10.02
CA LEU A 144 32.06 13.43 -8.59
C LEU A 144 31.65 14.70 -7.84
N PHE A 145 31.76 15.92 -8.40
CA PHE A 145 31.33 17.16 -7.75
C PHE A 145 31.15 18.32 -8.75
N GLY A 146 30.04 19.05 -8.67
CA GLY A 146 29.91 20.42 -9.21
C GLY A 146 28.63 20.73 -9.99
N MET A 147 27.67 21.40 -9.33
CA MET A 147 26.41 21.94 -9.89
C MET A 147 26.64 22.86 -11.12
N LYS A 148 25.68 23.15 -12.02
CA LYS A 148 24.39 23.83 -11.78
C LYS A 148 23.45 23.86 -13.01
N ALA A 149 22.17 23.65 -12.72
CA ALA A 149 20.94 24.37 -13.09
C ALA A 149 20.41 24.52 -14.54
N SER A 150 19.07 24.37 -14.57
CA SER A 150 18.07 24.81 -15.56
C SER A 150 17.81 23.83 -16.70
N SER A 151 16.59 23.39 -16.99
CA SER A 151 15.33 24.16 -17.00
C SER A 151 14.11 23.33 -16.57
N TYR A 152 13.14 24.05 -16.01
CA TYR A 152 11.89 23.56 -15.43
C TYR A 152 10.94 23.09 -16.53
N THR A 153 10.44 21.86 -16.43
CA THR A 153 9.12 21.49 -16.95
C THR A 153 8.22 21.23 -15.77
N SER A 154 7.27 22.15 -15.57
CA SER A 154 6.27 22.12 -14.51
C SER A 154 5.28 20.97 -14.72
N SER A 155 5.55 19.82 -14.13
CA SER A 155 4.49 18.96 -13.61
C SER A 155 4.57 19.05 -12.09
N LEU A 156 3.48 19.46 -11.45
CA LEU A 156 3.41 19.56 -9.99
C LEU A 156 3.83 18.19 -9.41
N PRO A 157 4.82 18.14 -8.50
CA PRO A 157 5.22 16.89 -7.88
C PRO A 157 3.99 16.34 -7.16
N ILE A 158 3.62 15.10 -7.47
CA ILE A 158 2.56 14.38 -6.76
C ILE A 158 3.02 14.32 -5.30
N GLU A 159 2.49 15.22 -4.48
CA GLU A 159 2.89 15.35 -3.10
C GLU A 159 2.38 14.12 -2.35
N ILE A 160 3.31 13.23 -1.98
CA ILE A 160 2.97 11.99 -1.30
C ILE A 160 2.36 12.37 0.06
N PRO A 161 1.14 11.93 0.39
CA PRO A 161 0.48 12.34 1.62
C PRO A 161 1.26 11.89 2.86
N LEU A 162 1.93 12.83 3.53
CA LEU A 162 2.65 12.61 4.79
C LEU A 162 1.71 12.86 5.97
N ARG A 163 0.81 11.92 6.24
CA ARG A 163 -0.25 12.06 7.24
C ARG A 163 0.33 12.00 8.65
N GLN A 164 0.17 13.10 9.39
CA GLN A 164 0.59 13.25 10.80
C GLN A 164 2.10 13.15 11.04
N LEU A 165 2.92 13.14 9.98
CA LEU A 165 4.38 13.10 10.14
C LEU A 165 4.86 14.43 10.74
N PRO A 166 5.56 14.41 11.89
CA PRO A 166 6.06 15.63 12.51
C PRO A 166 6.84 16.48 11.53
N LEU A 167 6.60 17.79 11.56
CA LEU A 167 7.41 18.75 10.83
C LEU A 167 8.82 18.73 11.40
N THR A 168 9.81 18.60 10.52
CA THR A 168 11.19 18.86 10.89
C THR A 168 11.36 20.38 10.98
N PRO A 169 12.00 20.93 12.03
CA PRO A 169 12.27 22.37 12.13
C PRO A 169 12.96 22.85 10.85
N LYS A 170 12.71 24.07 10.36
CA LYS A 170 13.38 24.53 9.12
C LYS A 170 14.70 25.26 9.38
N SER A 171 14.90 25.77 10.59
CA SER A 171 15.98 26.72 10.90
C SER A 171 17.11 26.14 11.76
N HIS A 172 16.86 25.11 12.58
CA HIS A 172 17.84 24.62 13.56
C HIS A 172 17.80 23.10 13.67
N TYR A 173 18.38 22.39 12.71
CA TYR A 173 18.59 20.95 12.82
C TYR A 173 19.74 20.46 11.93
N VAL A 174 20.41 19.39 12.37
CA VAL A 174 21.47 18.72 11.61
C VAL A 174 20.91 17.47 10.95
N ILE A 175 21.18 17.28 9.66
CA ILE A 175 20.87 16.04 8.93
C ILE A 175 22.07 15.09 9.06
N ARG A 176 21.87 13.96 9.72
CA ARG A 176 22.85 12.87 9.82
C ARG A 176 22.75 12.00 8.57
N LYS A 177 23.41 12.42 7.50
CA LYS A 177 23.26 11.85 6.13
C LYS A 177 23.52 10.35 6.06
N ASP A 178 24.49 9.87 6.85
CA ASP A 178 24.85 8.46 6.98
C ASP A 178 23.68 7.62 7.52
N ILE A 179 23.12 8.01 8.66
CA ILE A 179 22.01 7.28 9.29
C ILE A 179 20.75 7.39 8.44
N VAL A 180 20.48 8.58 7.90
CA VAL A 180 19.34 8.81 7.00
C VAL A 180 19.46 7.92 5.76
N GLY A 181 20.63 7.85 5.13
CA GLY A 181 20.86 6.98 3.96
C GLY A 181 20.67 5.49 4.26
N GLN A 182 21.08 5.02 5.44
CA GLN A 182 20.84 3.64 5.88
C GLN A 182 19.35 3.36 6.04
N ILE A 183 18.61 4.26 6.69
CA ILE A 183 17.16 4.12 6.86
C ILE A 183 16.46 4.15 5.49
N CYS A 184 16.82 5.07 4.59
CA CYS A 184 16.27 5.13 3.24
C CYS A 184 16.49 3.83 2.45
N THR A 185 17.67 3.22 2.57
CA THR A 185 17.97 1.93 1.93
C THR A 185 17.07 0.82 2.44
N GLN A 186 16.79 0.78 3.75
CA GLN A 186 15.85 -0.18 4.33
C GLN A 186 14.40 0.11 3.94
N LEU A 187 14.01 1.38 3.88
CA LEU A 187 12.69 1.80 3.38
C LEU A 187 12.47 1.36 1.93
N GLN A 188 13.50 1.44 1.09
CA GLN A 188 13.43 0.97 -0.30
C GLN A 188 13.20 -0.55 -0.40
N LYS A 189 13.78 -1.34 0.52
CA LYS A 189 13.51 -2.78 0.57
C LYS A 189 12.06 -3.04 0.98
N ILE A 190 11.58 -2.30 1.99
CA ILE A 190 10.20 -2.44 2.50
C ILE A 190 9.15 -2.04 1.46
N ASP A 191 9.42 -1.01 0.67
CA ASP A 191 8.54 -0.59 -0.43
C ASP A 191 8.31 -1.72 -1.46
N LYS A 192 9.29 -2.62 -1.63
CA LYS A 192 9.22 -3.73 -2.59
C LYS A 192 8.68 -5.04 -2.01
N SER A 193 9.05 -5.39 -0.78
CA SER A 193 8.81 -6.73 -0.23
C SER A 193 8.10 -6.75 1.12
N ASN A 194 7.59 -5.59 1.57
CA ASN A 194 7.07 -5.39 2.92
C ASN A 194 8.15 -5.63 4.01
N GLY A 195 7.92 -5.14 5.24
CA GLY A 195 8.87 -5.37 6.33
C GLY A 195 8.76 -4.39 7.50
N LYS A 196 9.71 -4.50 8.44
CA LYS A 196 9.76 -3.69 9.67
C LYS A 196 11.16 -3.18 9.91
N ILE A 197 11.29 -1.92 10.33
CA ILE A 197 12.56 -1.33 10.79
C ILE A 197 12.44 -1.01 12.27
N LEU A 198 13.37 -1.54 13.07
CA LEU A 198 13.51 -1.14 14.46
C LEU A 198 14.57 -0.06 14.58
N ILE A 199 14.18 1.12 15.04
CA ILE A 199 15.10 2.22 15.35
C ILE A 199 15.12 2.40 16.86
N HIS A 200 16.28 2.11 17.47
CA HIS A 200 16.51 2.19 18.91
C HIS A 200 17.69 3.13 19.22
N GLY A 201 17.84 3.50 20.50
CA GLY A 201 18.87 4.44 20.97
C GLY A 201 18.40 5.24 22.18
N MET A 202 19.32 5.96 22.82
CA MET A 202 19.09 6.72 24.06
C MET A 202 17.93 7.72 23.95
N ALA A 203 17.26 8.01 25.07
CA ALA A 203 16.26 9.08 25.13
C ALA A 203 16.89 10.42 24.67
N GLY A 204 16.14 11.24 23.92
CA GLY A 204 16.65 12.51 23.40
C GLY A 204 17.65 12.41 22.25
N SER A 205 18.09 11.23 21.81
CA SER A 205 19.15 11.08 20.79
C SER A 205 18.77 11.51 19.35
N GLY A 206 17.57 12.04 19.14
CA GLY A 206 17.10 12.53 17.84
C GLY A 206 16.46 11.48 16.93
N LYS A 207 16.21 10.24 17.41
CA LYS A 207 15.61 9.14 16.61
C LYS A 207 14.41 9.58 15.78
N THR A 208 13.42 10.18 16.44
CA THR A 208 12.18 10.65 15.80
C THR A 208 12.48 11.61 14.65
N THR A 209 13.34 12.60 14.90
CA THR A 209 13.75 13.59 13.89
C THR A 209 14.42 12.90 12.70
N THR A 210 15.34 11.98 12.96
CA THR A 210 16.05 11.23 11.91
C THR A 210 15.10 10.37 11.07
N VAL A 211 14.10 9.73 11.70
CA VAL A 211 13.07 8.99 10.96
C VAL A 211 12.25 9.91 10.08
N CYS A 212 11.77 11.05 10.63
CA CYS A 212 10.99 12.01 9.86
C CYS A 212 11.77 12.54 8.65
N GLN A 213 13.06 12.81 8.80
CA GLN A 213 13.94 13.20 7.69
C GLN A 213 14.03 12.10 6.64
N SER A 214 14.27 10.87 7.06
CA SER A 214 14.42 9.72 6.16
C SER A 214 13.14 9.43 5.38
N VAL A 215 11.98 9.51 6.04
CA VAL A 215 10.67 9.33 5.38
C VAL A 215 10.46 10.44 4.35
N ARG A 216 10.70 11.71 4.70
CA ARG A 216 10.57 12.83 3.75
C ARG A 216 11.47 12.66 2.54
N GLN A 217 12.74 12.28 2.75
CA GLN A 217 13.70 12.04 1.68
C GLN A 217 13.29 10.85 0.80
N ALA A 218 12.87 9.74 1.40
CA ALA A 218 12.36 8.57 0.69
C ALA A 218 11.14 8.90 -0.18
N THR A 219 10.23 9.74 0.29
CA THR A 219 9.04 10.13 -0.47
C THR A 219 9.33 11.17 -1.54
N ALA A 220 10.08 12.23 -1.21
CA ALA A 220 10.29 13.37 -2.10
C ALA A 220 11.35 13.07 -3.17
N ASP A 221 12.46 12.44 -2.79
CA ASP A 221 13.62 12.28 -3.67
C ASP A 221 13.62 10.91 -4.35
N MET A 222 13.16 9.87 -3.65
CA MET A 222 13.17 8.48 -4.16
C MET A 222 11.81 8.03 -4.70
N GLY A 223 10.74 8.78 -4.42
CA GLY A 223 9.39 8.46 -4.89
C GLY A 223 8.84 7.14 -4.35
N LEU A 224 9.24 6.75 -3.13
CA LEU A 224 8.75 5.54 -2.46
C LEU A 224 7.35 5.78 -1.84
N PHE A 225 6.58 4.71 -1.65
CA PHE A 225 5.25 4.75 -1.01
C PHE A 225 4.18 5.60 -1.73
N LYS A 226 4.31 5.80 -3.05
CA LYS A 226 3.37 6.62 -3.87
C LYS A 226 1.92 6.15 -3.82
N SER A 227 1.70 4.84 -3.71
CA SER A 227 0.36 4.25 -3.77
C SER A 227 -0.50 4.58 -2.54
N ASN A 228 0.11 4.63 -1.35
CA ASN A 228 -0.63 4.67 -0.08
C ASN A 228 -0.22 5.82 0.86
N GLY A 229 0.84 6.55 0.54
CA GLY A 229 1.37 7.61 1.39
C GLY A 229 2.05 7.09 2.65
N CYS A 230 2.32 7.98 3.60
CA CYS A 230 2.97 7.64 4.87
C CYS A 230 2.10 8.09 6.04
N TYR A 231 2.00 7.23 7.06
CA TYR A 231 1.25 7.49 8.28
C TYR A 231 2.21 7.52 9.47
N TRP A 232 2.00 8.47 10.38
CA TRP A 232 2.75 8.56 11.62
C TRP A 232 1.84 8.40 12.83
N MET A 233 2.23 7.53 13.75
CA MET A 233 1.47 7.28 14.98
C MET A 233 2.39 7.26 16.20
N LYS A 234 2.05 8.06 17.21
CA LYS A 234 2.73 8.05 18.51
C LYS A 234 2.05 7.06 19.43
N ILE A 235 2.67 5.88 19.59
CA ILE A 235 2.27 4.90 20.59
C ILE A 235 2.91 5.35 21.92
N GLY A 236 2.09 5.78 22.88
CA GLY A 236 2.54 6.28 24.20
C GLY A 236 3.16 5.20 25.09
N LYS A 237 3.34 5.49 26.38
CA LYS A 237 3.66 4.45 27.36
C LYS A 237 2.43 3.56 27.53
N PHE A 238 2.60 2.24 27.41
CA PHE A 238 1.64 1.30 27.96
C PHE A 238 1.79 1.36 29.49
N ALA A 239 0.87 2.05 30.17
CA ALA A 239 0.75 1.91 31.62
C ALA A 239 0.00 0.59 31.88
N SER A 240 0.69 -0.35 32.53
CA SER A 240 0.16 -1.47 33.32
C SER A 240 -1.08 -2.19 32.77
N LEU A 241 -0.86 -3.20 31.92
CA LEU A 241 -1.69 -4.41 31.90
C LEU A 241 -0.92 -5.64 32.44
N ILE A 242 0.21 -5.39 33.11
CA ILE A 242 1.08 -6.42 33.70
C ILE A 242 0.86 -6.50 35.21
N ASP A 243 0.41 -5.42 35.86
CA ASP A 243 0.15 -5.44 37.31
C ASP A 243 -1.09 -6.28 37.66
N ASP A 244 -2.10 -6.33 36.78
CA ASP A 244 -3.32 -7.15 36.98
C ASP A 244 -3.12 -8.66 36.77
N ILE A 245 -2.04 -9.08 36.10
CA ILE A 245 -1.72 -10.51 35.95
C ILE A 245 -0.94 -11.02 37.18
N SER A 246 -0.20 -10.13 37.87
CA SER A 246 0.56 -10.49 39.07
C SER A 246 -0.29 -10.65 40.33
N SER A 247 -1.50 -10.08 40.36
CA SER A 247 -2.47 -10.18 41.46
C SER A 247 -3.41 -11.39 41.36
N ILE A 248 -3.40 -12.11 40.23
CA ILE A 248 -4.19 -13.34 40.04
C ILE A 248 -3.40 -14.61 40.46
N SER A 249 -2.11 -14.49 40.81
CA SER A 249 -1.28 -15.62 41.27
C SER A 249 -0.81 -15.51 42.75
N LYS A 250 -1.65 -14.99 43.65
CA LYS A 250 -1.47 -15.16 45.10
C LYS A 250 -2.72 -15.70 45.76
#